data_AF-A0A702LR65-F1
#
_entry.id   AF-A0A702LR65-F1
#
_cell.length_a   1.000
_cell.length_b   1.000
_cell.length_c   1.000
_cell.angle_alpha   90.00
_cell.angle_beta   90.00
_cell.angle_gamma   90.00
#
_symmetry.space_group_name_H-M   'P 1'
#
loop_
_entity.id
_entity.type
_entity.pdbx_description
1 polymer ?
#
loop_
_entity_poly.entity_id
_entity_poly.type
_entity_poly.pdbx_seq_one_letter_code
_entity_poly.pdbx_strand_id
1 'polypeptide(L)'
;MFFSAENLHCLMNFEGYSKTANQLYKHKYTYSNFVDLFSKVAITCPLHGEFERIGIYHIYGDECPAYQHGKKRIYYNYVMQSENIIKIGRSANVFARMSELSFDLGRTCLLHNVLSYSSRREAWDSERFAHSMFKQFNTPPFDLKFAGSSEFFKIAPSMACNALLISGGKLVYEHR
;
A
#
# COMPACT_ATOMS: atom_id res chain seq x y z
N MET A 1 10.13 -8.17 -5.99
CA MET A 1 9.21 -8.63 -7.06
C MET A 1 8.03 -7.66 -7.07
N PHE A 2 7.76 -6.99 -8.18
CA PHE A 2 6.57 -6.13 -8.31
C PHE A 2 5.46 -6.99 -8.90
N PHE A 3 4.37 -7.17 -8.15
CA PHE A 3 3.18 -7.83 -8.67
C PHE A 3 2.36 -6.77 -9.41
N SER A 4 2.45 -6.74 -10.75
CA SER A 4 1.50 -6.01 -11.60
C SER A 4 0.14 -6.71 -11.55
N ALA A 5 -0.96 -6.05 -11.94
CA ALA A 5 -2.27 -6.72 -11.94
C ALA A 5 -2.36 -7.93 -12.89
N GLU A 6 -1.52 -7.97 -13.93
CA GLU A 6 -1.35 -9.17 -14.76
C GLU A 6 -0.71 -10.33 -13.97
N ASN A 7 0.18 -10.02 -13.02
CA ASN A 7 0.76 -10.99 -12.07
C ASN A 7 -0.12 -11.25 -10.84
N LEU A 8 -1.12 -10.41 -10.56
CA LEU A 8 -2.12 -10.66 -9.50
C LEU A 8 -3.00 -11.87 -9.84
N HIS A 9 -3.20 -12.15 -11.13
CA HIS A 9 -4.00 -13.28 -11.61
C HIS A 9 -3.31 -14.65 -11.43
N CYS A 10 -2.00 -14.67 -11.19
CA CYS A 10 -1.29 -15.87 -10.75
C CYS A 10 -1.21 -15.85 -9.22
N LEU A 11 -2.36 -16.15 -8.58
CA LEU A 11 -2.46 -16.25 -7.13
C LEU A 11 -1.36 -17.19 -6.61
N MET A 12 -0.38 -16.60 -5.95
CA MET A 12 0.75 -17.30 -5.34
C MET A 12 0.21 -18.40 -4.43
N ASN A 13 0.60 -19.65 -4.67
CA ASN A 13 0.26 -20.77 -3.79
C ASN A 13 1.10 -20.73 -2.49
N PHE A 14 0.76 -21.59 -1.53
CA PHE A 14 1.44 -21.59 -0.23
C PHE A 14 2.95 -21.86 -0.31
N GLU A 15 3.38 -22.73 -1.23
CA GLU A 15 4.81 -23.01 -1.46
C GLU A 15 5.54 -21.77 -1.99
N GLY A 16 4.96 -21.10 -2.99
CA GLY A 16 5.47 -19.86 -3.54
C GLY A 16 5.57 -18.77 -2.47
N TYR A 17 4.51 -18.60 -1.68
CA TYR A 17 4.48 -17.66 -0.57
C TYR A 17 5.59 -17.93 0.43
N SER A 18 5.69 -19.17 0.91
CA SER A 18 6.69 -19.59 1.88
C SER A 18 8.11 -19.38 1.34
N LYS A 19 8.37 -19.70 0.08
CA LYS A 19 9.66 -19.49 -0.57
C LYS A 19 10.02 -18.01 -0.65
N THR A 20 9.10 -17.16 -1.10
CA THR A 20 9.32 -15.71 -1.18
C THR A 20 9.56 -15.10 0.21
N ALA A 21 8.72 -15.44 1.19
CA ALA A 21 8.85 -14.93 2.54
C ALA A 21 10.15 -15.41 3.22
N ASN A 22 10.54 -16.67 3.00
CA ASN A 22 11.79 -17.22 3.51
C ASN A 22 13.03 -16.56 2.90
N GLN A 23 13.00 -16.23 1.61
CA GLN A 23 14.08 -15.48 0.97
C GLN A 23 14.20 -14.06 1.55
N LEU A 24 13.07 -13.37 1.73
CA LEU A 24 13.03 -12.02 2.26
C LEU A 24 13.51 -11.97 3.73
N TYR A 25 13.06 -12.94 4.54
CA TYR A 25 13.29 -12.95 5.98
C TYR A 25 14.32 -13.95 6.46
N LYS A 26 15.07 -14.59 5.56
CA LYS A 26 16.13 -15.56 5.87
C LYS A 26 15.64 -16.68 6.81
N HIS A 27 14.50 -17.28 6.48
CA HIS A 27 13.88 -18.37 7.26
C HIS A 27 13.57 -18.03 8.73
N LYS A 28 13.37 -16.74 9.05
CA LYS A 28 13.07 -16.27 10.41
C LYS A 28 11.71 -16.75 10.96
N TYR A 29 10.73 -17.03 10.09
CA TYR A 29 9.36 -17.32 10.48
C TYR A 29 8.89 -18.67 9.94
N THR A 30 7.89 -19.26 10.59
CA THR A 30 7.08 -20.35 10.02
C THR A 30 5.68 -19.83 9.72
N TYR A 31 5.02 -20.46 8.74
CA TYR A 31 3.74 -20.00 8.20
C TYR A 31 2.71 -21.13 8.22
N SER A 32 1.46 -20.78 8.46
CA SER A 32 0.31 -21.70 8.39
C SER A 32 -0.96 -20.93 8.01
N ASN A 33 -2.03 -21.67 7.70
CA ASN A 33 -3.35 -21.10 7.36
C ASN A 33 -3.31 -20.10 6.19
N PHE A 34 -2.41 -20.31 5.22
CA PHE A 34 -2.37 -19.49 4.01
C PHE A 34 -3.50 -19.89 3.06
N VAL A 35 -4.32 -18.92 2.68
CA VAL A 35 -5.37 -19.08 1.66
C VAL A 35 -4.95 -18.40 0.37
N ASP A 36 -4.61 -17.12 0.46
CA ASP A 36 -4.17 -16.27 -0.64
C ASP A 36 -3.37 -15.07 -0.09
N LEU A 37 -2.89 -14.21 -0.99
CA LEU A 37 -2.08 -13.03 -0.65
C LEU A 37 -2.87 -11.89 0.02
N PHE A 38 -4.17 -11.78 -0.24
CA PHE A 38 -5.03 -10.70 0.27
C PHE A 38 -5.76 -11.09 1.56
N SER A 39 -5.71 -12.38 1.92
CA SER A 39 -6.16 -12.94 3.18
C SER A 39 -5.07 -12.92 4.26
N LYS A 40 -5.50 -13.11 5.51
CA LYS A 40 -4.58 -13.29 6.64
C LYS A 40 -3.89 -14.64 6.56
N VAL A 41 -2.61 -14.64 6.92
CA VAL A 41 -1.78 -15.83 7.14
C VAL A 41 -1.28 -15.81 8.57
N ALA A 42 -1.25 -17.00 9.20
CA ALA A 42 -0.70 -17.17 10.53
C ALA A 42 0.83 -17.28 10.42
N ILE A 43 1.53 -16.48 11.23
CA ILE A 43 2.99 -16.37 11.24
C ILE A 43 3.47 -16.63 12.65
N THR A 44 4.39 -17.58 12.80
CA THR A 44 5.05 -17.81 14.10
C THR A 44 6.43 -17.16 14.08
N CYS A 45 6.65 -16.23 15.01
CA CYS A 45 7.93 -15.59 15.23
C CYS A 45 8.62 -16.15 16.48
N PRO A 46 9.90 -16.53 16.42
CA PRO A 46 10.60 -17.12 17.56
C PRO A 46 10.72 -16.18 18.77
N LEU A 47 10.60 -14.86 18.57
CA LEU A 47 10.67 -13.86 19.66
C LEU A 47 9.31 -13.35 20.16
N HIS A 48 8.23 -13.52 19.40
CA HIS A 48 6.92 -12.90 19.68
C HIS A 48 5.81 -13.94 19.85
N GLY A 49 6.01 -15.14 19.31
CA GLY A 49 4.96 -16.15 19.19
C GLY A 49 4.13 -15.95 17.91
N GLU A 50 2.91 -16.47 17.94
CA GLU A 50 1.97 -16.46 16.83
C GLU A 50 1.29 -15.10 16.65
N PHE A 51 1.15 -14.69 15.39
CA PHE A 51 0.42 -13.48 15.01
C PHE A 51 -0.07 -13.60 13.56
N GLU A 52 -1.01 -12.75 13.18
CA GLU A 52 -1.55 -12.71 11.82
C GLU A 52 -1.10 -11.47 11.06
N ARG A 53 -0.88 -11.64 9.76
CA ARG A 53 -0.70 -10.55 8.79
C ARG A 53 -1.40 -10.87 7.48
N ILE A 54 -1.76 -9.84 6.71
CA ILE A 54 -2.18 -10.04 5.33
C ILE A 54 -0.94 -10.50 4.53
N GLY A 55 -1.06 -11.56 3.74
CA GLY A 55 0.06 -12.20 3.05
C GLY A 55 0.92 -11.21 2.24
N ILE A 56 0.26 -10.37 1.42
CA ILE A 56 0.89 -9.37 0.56
C ILE A 56 1.65 -8.31 1.38
N TYR A 57 1.09 -7.88 2.51
CA TYR A 57 1.75 -6.93 3.41
C TYR A 57 3.01 -7.53 4.04
N HIS A 58 2.95 -8.80 4.43
CA HIS A 58 4.10 -9.49 4.98
C HIS A 58 5.24 -9.58 3.95
N ILE A 59 4.98 -10.06 2.72
CA ILE A 59 6.05 -10.16 1.71
C ILE A 59 6.52 -8.82 1.15
N TYR A 60 5.84 -7.72 1.51
CA TYR A 60 6.30 -6.35 1.27
C TYR A 60 6.90 -5.67 2.52
N GLY A 61 7.33 -6.44 3.53
CA GLY A 61 8.13 -5.90 4.64
C GLY A 61 7.38 -5.68 5.95
N ASP A 62 6.10 -6.02 6.07
CA ASP A 62 5.38 -5.95 7.35
C ASP A 62 5.79 -7.11 8.28
N GLU A 63 6.87 -6.88 9.01
CA GLU A 63 7.50 -7.82 9.93
C GLU A 63 6.78 -7.94 11.27
N CYS A 64 7.18 -8.96 12.05
CA CYS A 64 6.76 -9.08 13.45
C CYS A 64 7.09 -7.78 14.25
N PRO A 65 6.15 -7.29 15.10
CA PRO A 65 6.32 -6.08 15.91
C PRO A 65 7.60 -6.04 16.76
N ALA A 66 8.06 -7.20 17.27
CA ALA A 66 9.29 -7.30 18.06
C ALA A 66 10.53 -6.81 17.30
N TYR A 67 10.56 -6.96 15.97
CA TYR A 67 11.65 -6.48 15.11
C TYR A 67 11.42 -5.07 14.56
N GLN A 68 10.27 -4.46 14.85
CA GLN A 68 9.97 -3.08 14.44
C GLN A 68 10.19 -2.07 15.57
N HIS A 69 10.45 -2.53 16.80
CA HIS A 69 10.70 -1.66 17.94
C HIS A 69 11.93 -0.77 17.71
N GLY A 70 11.82 0.53 18.02
CA GLY A 70 12.91 1.50 17.87
C GLY A 70 13.19 1.99 16.43
N LYS A 71 12.56 1.41 15.39
CA LYS A 71 12.72 1.93 14.02
C LYS A 71 12.08 3.30 13.88
N LYS A 72 12.80 4.24 13.26
CA LYS A 72 12.25 5.57 12.92
C LYS A 72 11.06 5.39 11.99
N ARG A 73 9.91 5.92 12.38
CA ARG A 73 8.70 5.90 11.56
C ARG A 73 8.76 7.01 10.53
N ILE A 74 8.58 6.64 9.27
CA ILE A 74 8.34 7.56 8.16
C ILE A 74 6.89 7.36 7.71
N TYR A 75 6.21 8.45 7.40
CA TYR A 75 4.83 8.43 6.95
C TYR A 75 4.79 8.78 5.47
N TYR A 76 3.97 8.06 4.69
CA TYR A 76 3.90 8.26 3.25
C TYR A 76 2.49 8.54 2.78
N ASN A 77 2.35 9.59 1.96
CA ASN A 77 1.19 9.76 1.08
C ASN A 77 1.61 9.34 -0.33
N TYR A 78 0.68 8.78 -1.08
CA TYR A 78 0.91 8.28 -2.44
C TYR A 78 -0.13 8.83 -3.41
N VAL A 79 0.26 8.85 -4.68
CA VAL A 79 -0.61 9.09 -5.84
C VAL A 79 -0.60 7.82 -6.68
N MET A 80 -1.75 7.16 -6.79
CA MET A 80 -1.93 6.00 -7.66
C MET A 80 -2.98 6.30 -8.73
N GLN A 81 -2.78 5.80 -9.94
CA GLN A 81 -3.71 5.92 -11.04
C GLN A 81 -4.27 4.55 -11.39
N SER A 82 -5.57 4.47 -11.64
CA SER A 82 -6.17 3.33 -12.35
C SER A 82 -7.02 3.90 -13.48
N GLU A 83 -6.79 3.45 -14.70
CA GLU A 83 -7.38 4.06 -15.91
C GLU A 83 -7.19 5.60 -15.91
N ASN A 84 -8.28 6.37 -15.80
CA ASN A 84 -8.30 7.83 -15.80
C ASN A 84 -8.66 8.45 -14.43
N ILE A 85 -8.64 7.67 -13.36
CA ILE A 85 -8.93 8.13 -11.99
C ILE A 85 -7.70 8.04 -11.10
N ILE A 86 -7.56 9.02 -10.21
CA ILE A 86 -6.42 9.14 -9.29
C ILE A 86 -6.88 8.88 -7.88
N LYS A 87 -6.19 7.99 -7.18
CA LYS A 87 -6.29 7.82 -5.74
C LYS A 87 -5.16 8.59 -5.05
N ILE A 88 -5.56 9.42 -4.08
CA ILE A 88 -4.64 10.03 -3.12
C ILE A 88 -4.87 9.35 -1.78
N GLY A 89 -3.84 8.75 -1.20
CA GLY A 89 -4.00 8.09 0.10
C GLY A 89 -2.70 7.97 0.89
N ARG A 90 -2.82 7.46 2.11
CA ARG A 90 -1.71 7.28 3.04
C ARG A 90 -1.47 5.80 3.35
N SER A 91 -0.22 5.36 3.34
CA SER A 91 0.14 3.98 3.71
C SER A 91 1.57 3.88 4.20
N ALA A 92 1.82 3.03 5.21
CA ALA A 92 3.19 2.69 5.61
C ALA A 92 3.84 1.68 4.65
N ASN A 93 3.04 0.96 3.86
CA ASN A 93 3.49 -0.01 2.86
C ASN A 93 2.79 0.26 1.53
N VAL A 94 3.37 1.15 0.73
CA VAL A 94 2.76 1.65 -0.51
C VAL A 94 2.63 0.56 -1.56
N PHE A 95 3.59 -0.37 -1.65
CA PHE A 95 3.57 -1.43 -2.65
C PHE A 95 2.54 -2.53 -2.34
N ALA A 96 2.41 -2.93 -1.06
CA ALA A 96 1.32 -3.80 -0.64
C ALA A 96 -0.05 -3.16 -0.91
N ARG A 97 -0.18 -1.87 -0.59
CA ARG A 97 -1.40 -1.09 -0.85
C ARG A 97 -1.71 -0.98 -2.34
N MET A 98 -0.71 -0.82 -3.21
CA MET A 98 -0.91 -0.81 -4.67
C MET A 98 -1.46 -2.15 -5.17
N SER A 99 -0.94 -3.25 -4.62
CA SER A 99 -1.39 -4.61 -4.96
C SER A 99 -2.82 -4.86 -4.47
N GLU A 100 -3.12 -4.53 -3.21
CA GLU A 100 -4.47 -4.60 -2.63
C GLU A 100 -5.47 -3.76 -3.43
N LEU A 101 -5.11 -2.52 -3.77
CA LEU A 101 -5.97 -1.66 -4.57
C LEU A 101 -6.22 -2.20 -5.97
N SER A 102 -5.20 -2.81 -6.60
CA SER A 102 -5.37 -3.42 -7.92
C SER A 102 -6.33 -4.61 -7.86
N PHE A 103 -6.26 -5.40 -6.78
CA PHE A 103 -7.19 -6.50 -6.50
C PHE A 103 -8.62 -5.99 -6.30
N ASP A 104 -8.81 -5.02 -5.42
CA ASP A 104 -10.13 -4.45 -5.09
C ASP A 104 -10.83 -3.84 -6.32
N LEU A 105 -10.06 -3.23 -7.22
CA LEU A 105 -10.58 -2.61 -8.44
C LEU A 105 -10.73 -3.59 -9.63
N GLY A 106 -10.14 -4.79 -9.52
CA GLY A 106 -9.98 -5.71 -10.64
C GLY A 106 -9.21 -5.09 -11.82
N ARG A 107 -8.32 -4.13 -11.55
CA ARG A 107 -7.64 -3.28 -12.54
C ARG A 107 -6.23 -2.95 -12.08
N THR A 108 -5.33 -2.73 -13.05
CA THR A 108 -3.99 -2.24 -12.74
C THR A 108 -4.03 -0.88 -12.07
N CYS A 109 -3.33 -0.77 -10.94
CA CYS A 109 -2.96 0.51 -10.35
C CYS A 109 -1.49 0.82 -10.69
N LEU A 110 -1.26 2.00 -11.24
CA LEU A 110 0.07 2.57 -11.47
C LEU A 110 0.42 3.52 -10.32
N LEU A 111 1.52 3.27 -9.62
CA LEU A 111 2.05 4.21 -8.63
C LEU A 111 2.76 5.36 -9.35
N HIS A 112 2.27 6.59 -9.20
CA HIS A 112 2.89 7.78 -9.79
C HIS A 112 3.89 8.44 -8.85
N ASN A 113 3.48 8.71 -7.61
CA ASN A 113 4.31 9.47 -6.68
C ASN A 113 4.20 8.91 -5.27
N VAL A 114 5.29 9.01 -4.51
CA VAL A 114 5.29 8.83 -3.06
C VAL A 114 5.97 10.02 -2.42
N LEU A 115 5.32 10.58 -1.41
CA LEU A 115 5.84 11.69 -0.62
C LEU A 115 5.96 11.25 0.84
N SER A 116 7.07 11.62 1.46
CA SER A 116 7.38 11.32 2.85
C SER A 116 7.14 12.53 3.78
N TYR A 117 6.78 12.23 5.02
CA TYR A 117 6.51 13.19 6.08
C TYR A 117 7.19 12.75 7.38
N SER A 118 7.52 13.73 8.22
CA SER A 118 8.28 13.48 9.45
C SER A 118 7.40 13.05 10.63
N SER A 119 6.10 13.38 10.56
CA SER A 119 5.12 13.03 11.58
C SER A 119 3.82 12.49 10.98
N ARG A 120 3.08 11.73 11.79
CA ARG A 120 1.75 11.21 11.40
C ARG A 120 0.79 12.35 11.09
N ARG A 121 0.89 13.43 11.87
CA ARG A 121 0.03 14.61 11.76
C ARG A 121 0.26 15.34 10.45
N GLU A 122 1.50 15.59 10.07
CA GLU A 122 1.84 16.21 8.78
C GLU A 122 1.28 15.41 7.59
N ALA A 123 1.47 14.09 7.59
CA ALA A 123 0.95 13.23 6.52
C ALA A 123 -0.58 13.30 6.45
N TRP A 124 -1.26 13.29 7.61
CA TRP A 124 -2.71 13.37 7.68
C TRP A 124 -3.26 14.74 7.27
N ASP A 125 -2.64 15.83 7.73
CA ASP A 125 -3.01 17.20 7.36
C ASP A 125 -2.84 17.42 5.84
N SER A 126 -1.74 16.91 5.27
CA SER A 126 -1.47 16.95 3.82
C SER A 126 -2.48 16.13 2.99
N GLU A 127 -2.78 14.90 3.41
CA GLU A 127 -3.79 14.04 2.76
C GLU A 127 -5.16 14.75 2.74
N ARG A 128 -5.57 15.29 3.89
CA ARG A 128 -6.84 16.01 4.03
C ARG A 128 -6.87 17.29 3.20
N PHE A 129 -5.77 18.03 3.14
CA PHE A 129 -5.64 19.21 2.28
C PHE A 129 -5.88 18.85 0.81
N ALA A 130 -5.21 17.81 0.31
CA ALA A 130 -5.36 17.37 -1.07
C ALA A 130 -6.79 16.89 -1.37
N HIS A 131 -7.39 16.11 -0.48
CA HIS A 131 -8.79 15.68 -0.61
C HIS A 131 -9.77 16.85 -0.61
N SER A 132 -9.55 17.85 0.24
CA SER A 132 -10.38 19.07 0.28
C SER A 132 -10.24 19.89 -1.00
N MET A 133 -9.03 20.02 -1.52
CA MET A 133 -8.74 20.76 -2.76
C MET A 133 -9.47 20.15 -3.97
N PHE A 134 -9.57 18.82 -4.03
CA PHE A 134 -10.16 18.11 -5.16
C PHE A 134 -11.57 17.57 -4.89
N LYS A 135 -12.24 18.00 -3.81
CA LYS A 135 -13.56 17.50 -3.43
C LYS A 135 -14.60 17.56 -4.56
N GLN A 136 -14.58 18.61 -5.37
CA GLN A 136 -15.48 18.78 -6.52
C GLN A 136 -15.21 17.79 -7.67
N PHE A 137 -14.02 17.19 -7.72
CA PHE A 137 -13.61 16.20 -8.71
C PHE A 137 -13.71 14.76 -8.18
N ASN A 138 -14.28 14.58 -6.98
CA ASN A 138 -14.44 13.27 -6.38
C ASN A 138 -15.30 12.36 -7.27
N THR A 139 -14.87 11.11 -7.41
CA THR A 139 -15.59 10.10 -8.18
C THR A 139 -15.52 8.76 -7.47
N PRO A 140 -16.60 7.98 -7.41
CA PRO A 140 -16.49 6.59 -7.01
C PRO A 140 -15.68 5.81 -8.08
N PRO A 141 -14.86 4.83 -7.68
CA PRO A 141 -14.16 3.98 -8.62
C PRO A 141 -15.08 2.87 -9.16
N PHE A 142 -15.44 2.93 -10.45
CA PHE A 142 -16.09 1.84 -11.20
C PHE A 142 -17.34 1.23 -10.54
N ASP A 143 -18.17 2.05 -9.87
CA ASP A 143 -19.34 1.62 -9.09
C ASP A 143 -19.04 0.64 -7.93
N LEU A 144 -17.78 0.54 -7.52
CA LEU A 144 -17.33 -0.27 -6.40
C LEU A 144 -17.39 0.51 -5.07
N LYS A 145 -17.64 -0.21 -3.98
CA LYS A 145 -17.63 0.32 -2.60
C LYS A 145 -16.73 -0.53 -1.71
N PHE A 146 -15.71 0.10 -1.14
CA PHE A 146 -14.78 -0.51 -0.20
C PHE A 146 -14.14 0.59 0.66
N ALA A 147 -13.40 0.21 1.71
CA ALA A 147 -12.74 1.18 2.57
C ALA A 147 -11.72 2.03 1.79
N GLY A 148 -11.93 3.36 1.77
CA GLY A 148 -11.09 4.29 1.00
C GLY A 148 -11.54 4.51 -0.46
N SER A 149 -12.71 4.00 -0.87
CA SER A 149 -13.27 4.28 -2.20
C SER A 149 -13.74 5.72 -2.39
N SER A 150 -13.83 6.53 -1.32
CA SER A 150 -14.13 7.97 -1.36
C SER A 150 -12.92 8.85 -1.68
N GLU A 151 -11.73 8.27 -1.85
CA GLU A 151 -10.46 9.00 -1.99
C GLU A 151 -9.97 9.03 -3.46
N PHE A 152 -10.90 8.92 -4.41
CA PHE A 152 -10.64 8.92 -5.85
C PHE A 152 -11.13 10.21 -6.51
N PHE A 153 -10.38 10.68 -7.51
CA PHE A 153 -10.58 11.98 -8.14
C PHE A 153 -10.31 11.92 -9.65
N LYS A 154 -11.12 12.64 -10.45
CA LYS A 154 -10.87 12.86 -11.89
C LYS A 154 -9.97 14.07 -12.11
N ILE A 155 -8.67 13.89 -11.87
CA ILE A 155 -7.63 14.92 -11.98
C ILE A 155 -6.37 14.33 -12.63
N ALA A 156 -5.43 15.17 -13.05
CA ALA A 156 -4.13 14.69 -13.52
C ALA A 156 -3.22 14.25 -12.34
N PRO A 157 -2.34 13.25 -12.52
CA PRO A 157 -1.37 12.85 -11.48
C PRO A 157 -0.52 14.02 -10.97
N SER A 158 -0.11 14.92 -11.87
CA SER A 158 0.69 16.10 -11.51
C SER A 158 -0.05 17.05 -10.57
N MET A 159 -1.37 17.20 -10.70
CA MET A 159 -2.19 18.00 -9.79
C MET A 159 -2.18 17.41 -8.38
N ALA A 160 -2.36 16.09 -8.28
CA ALA A 160 -2.31 15.37 -7.01
C ALA A 160 -0.92 15.47 -6.35
N CYS A 161 0.15 15.27 -7.13
CA CYS A 161 1.53 15.42 -6.64
C CYS A 161 1.79 16.85 -6.11
N ASN A 162 1.41 17.87 -6.89
CA ASN A 162 1.59 19.27 -6.50
C ASN A 162 0.85 19.62 -5.21
N ALA A 163 -0.37 19.12 -5.01
CA ALA A 163 -1.11 19.34 -3.76
C ALA A 163 -0.37 18.75 -2.54
N LEU A 164 0.22 17.57 -2.69
CA LEU A 164 1.01 16.92 -1.62
C LEU A 164 2.35 17.64 -1.39
N LEU A 165 3.01 18.15 -2.45
CA LEU A 165 4.23 18.95 -2.32
C LEU A 165 3.99 20.27 -1.58
N ILE A 166 2.95 21.02 -1.98
CA ILE A 166 2.62 22.33 -1.38
C ILE A 166 2.19 22.18 0.08
N SER A 167 1.60 21.05 0.45
CA SER A 167 1.23 20.74 1.84
C SER A 167 2.34 20.09 2.68
N GLY A 168 3.59 20.17 2.21
CA GLY A 168 4.78 19.82 3.00
C GLY A 168 5.37 18.44 2.74
N GLY A 169 4.86 17.69 1.77
CA GLY A 169 5.39 16.39 1.39
C GLY A 169 6.76 16.48 0.72
N LYS A 170 7.67 15.56 1.06
CA LYS A 170 8.98 15.41 0.39
C LYS A 170 8.93 14.27 -0.60
N LEU A 171 9.07 14.55 -1.89
CA LEU A 171 9.07 13.53 -2.95
C LEU A 171 10.19 12.50 -2.72
N VAL A 172 9.82 11.22 -2.68
CA VAL A 172 10.76 10.09 -2.52
C VAL A 172 10.64 9.05 -3.63
N TYR A 173 9.57 9.11 -4.42
CA TYR A 173 9.37 8.30 -5.61
C TYR A 173 8.57 9.08 -6.65
N GLU A 174 8.96 8.97 -7.91
CA GLU A 174 8.24 9.47 -9.07
C GLU A 174 8.38 8.46 -10.21
N HIS A 175 7.25 8.11 -10.82
CA HIS A 175 7.20 7.30 -12.02
C HIS A 175 7.67 8.14 -13.21
N ARG A 176 8.63 7.59 -13.97
CA ARG A 176 9.18 8.22 -15.18
C ARG A 176 8.44 7.75 -16.42
#